data_AF-A0A7S2BBK1-F1
#
_entry.id   AF-A0A7S2BBK1-F1
#
_cell.length_a   1.000
_cell.length_b   1.000
_cell.length_c   1.000
_cell.angle_alpha   90.00
_cell.angle_beta   90.00
_cell.angle_gamma   90.00
#
_symmetry.space_group_name_H-M   'P 1'
#
loop_
_entity.id
_entity.type
_entity.pdbx_description
1 polymer ?
#
loop_
_entity_poly.entity_id
_entity_poly.type
_entity_poly.pdbx_seq_one_letter_code
_entity_poly.pdbx_strand_id
1 'polypeptide(L)'
;HDRKGGAMLLAVCRGKISEGIDFADSAARAVVVIGIPFSHWKDIRVTLKREFQDAAAETYRRSQRFKASGEEKPMKDRVTDGDAWYRQDAFRALNQAIG
;
A
#
# COMPACT_ATOMS: atom_id res chain seq x y z
N HIS A 1 34.98 -21.81 20.48
CA HIS A 1 33.99 -20.97 21.18
C HIS A 1 32.93 -20.56 20.17
N ASP A 2 31.84 -21.31 20.11
CA ASP A 2 30.75 -21.09 19.15
C ASP A 2 29.79 -20.04 19.73
N ARG A 3 29.85 -18.79 19.26
CA ARG A 3 28.96 -17.73 19.75
C ARG A 3 27.60 -17.89 19.09
N LYS A 4 26.68 -18.57 19.77
CA LYS A 4 25.24 -18.52 19.48
C LYS A 4 24.68 -17.14 19.86
N GLY A 5 25.03 -16.09 19.13
CA GLY A 5 24.46 -14.76 19.28
C GLY A 5 23.30 -14.54 18.31
N GLY A 6 22.19 -13.99 18.78
CA GLY A 6 21.14 -13.43 17.94
C GLY A 6 21.35 -11.93 17.72
N ALA A 7 20.86 -11.39 16.61
CA ALA A 7 20.86 -9.97 16.32
C ALA A 7 19.43 -9.50 16.03
N MET A 8 19.11 -8.25 16.38
CA MET A 8 17.86 -7.58 16.01
C MET A 8 18.21 -6.38 15.14
N LEU A 9 17.61 -6.30 13.94
CA LEU A 9 17.66 -5.09 13.13
C LEU A 9 16.37 -4.29 13.37
N LEU A 10 16.52 -3.01 13.71
CA LEU A 10 15.42 -2.06 13.84
C LEU A 10 15.53 -1.04 12.71
N ALA A 11 14.47 -0.89 11.92
CA ALA A 11 14.39 0.08 10.83
C ALA A 11 13.05 0.82 10.86
N VAL A 12 13.03 2.03 10.29
CA VAL A 12 11.82 2.85 10.18
C VAL A 12 11.34 2.82 8.74
N CYS A 13 10.08 2.43 8.52
CA CYS A 13 9.44 2.51 7.20
C CYS A 13 9.49 3.95 6.67
N ARG A 14 9.86 4.15 5.39
CA ARG A 14 10.18 5.44 4.74
C ARG A 14 11.55 6.09 5.08
N GLY A 15 12.43 5.43 5.85
CA GLY A 15 13.85 5.81 5.94
C GLY A 15 14.67 5.28 4.76
N LYS A 16 15.87 5.82 4.52
CA LYS A 16 16.85 5.43 3.46
C LYS A 16 17.45 4.01 3.60
N ILE A 17 16.73 3.04 4.18
CA ILE A 17 17.20 1.66 4.42
C ILE A 17 16.36 0.63 3.63
N SER A 18 15.54 1.07 2.66
CA SER A 18 14.67 0.16 1.90
C SER A 18 15.28 -0.37 0.59
N GLU A 19 16.57 -0.17 0.33
CA GLU A 19 17.24 -0.72 -0.86
C GLU A 19 18.45 -1.54 -0.42
N GLY A 20 18.26 -2.82 -0.09
CA GLY A 20 19.36 -3.78 -0.20
C GLY A 20 19.79 -4.56 1.05
N ILE A 21 18.97 -4.70 2.09
CA ILE A 21 19.23 -5.73 3.10
C ILE A 21 18.42 -6.97 2.77
N ASP A 22 18.97 -7.78 1.85
CA ASP A 22 18.51 -9.14 1.59
C ASP A 22 19.05 -10.06 2.68
N PHE A 23 18.19 -10.42 3.64
CA PHE A 23 18.56 -11.36 4.69
C PHE A 23 18.42 -12.78 4.19
N ALA A 24 19.49 -13.31 3.57
CA ALA A 24 19.57 -14.71 3.19
C ALA A 24 19.18 -15.62 4.38
N ASP A 25 18.14 -16.43 4.18
CA ASP A 25 17.43 -17.47 4.95
C ASP A 25 17.77 -17.75 6.43
N SER A 26 19.01 -17.57 6.85
CA SER A 26 19.52 -17.79 8.19
C SER A 26 19.57 -16.55 9.09
N ALA A 27 19.44 -15.33 8.55
CA ALA A 27 19.63 -14.08 9.29
C ALA A 27 18.32 -13.40 9.79
N ALA A 28 17.16 -13.66 9.17
CA ALA A 28 15.87 -13.06 9.57
C ALA A 28 14.74 -14.10 9.64
N ARG A 29 14.68 -14.87 10.73
CA ARG A 29 13.64 -15.91 10.93
C ARG A 29 12.26 -15.35 11.27
N ALA A 30 12.18 -14.08 11.65
CA ALA A 30 10.93 -13.40 11.99
C ALA A 30 11.05 -11.90 11.69
N VAL A 31 10.00 -11.33 11.10
CA VAL A 31 9.86 -9.89 10.86
C VAL A 31 8.67 -9.39 11.69
N VAL A 32 8.90 -8.36 12.51
CA VAL A 32 7.84 -7.73 13.31
C VAL A 32 7.65 -6.31 12.80
N VAL A 33 6.45 -6.02 12.28
CA VAL A 33 6.08 -4.67 11.86
C VAL A 33 5.17 -4.06 12.92
N ILE A 34 5.56 -2.88 13.44
CA ILE A 34 4.76 -2.12 14.40
C ILE A 34 4.00 -1.03 13.64
N GLY A 35 2.71 -1.25 13.42
CA GLY A 35 1.81 -0.32 12.72
C GLY A 35 1.78 -0.49 11.20
N ILE A 36 0.80 0.16 10.56
CA ILE A 36 0.68 0.20 9.10
C ILE A 36 1.27 1.55 8.62
N PRO A 37 2.15 1.57 7.60
CA PRO A 37 2.84 2.79 7.14
C PRO A 37 1.93 3.69 6.29
N PHE A 38 0.82 4.14 6.87
CA PHE A 38 -0.06 5.11 6.24
C PHE A 38 0.67 6.45 6.01
N SER A 39 0.47 7.03 4.83
CA SER A 39 0.89 8.41 4.56
C SER A 39 0.12 9.37 5.46
N HIS A 40 0.69 10.51 5.86
CA HIS A 40 -0.04 11.46 6.73
C HIS A 40 -1.35 11.90 6.06
N TRP A 41 -2.48 11.66 6.73
CA TRP A 41 -3.80 11.95 6.17
C TRP A 41 -4.04 13.44 5.90
N LYS A 42 -3.31 14.34 6.58
CA LYS A 42 -3.32 15.80 6.35
C LYS A 42 -2.29 16.28 5.32
N ASP A 43 -1.44 15.41 4.78
CA ASP A 43 -0.51 15.82 3.71
C ASP A 43 -1.33 16.22 2.48
N ILE A 44 -1.12 17.44 1.99
CA ILE A 44 -1.85 18.01 0.87
C ILE A 44 -1.85 17.09 -0.36
N ARG A 45 -0.74 16.38 -0.61
CA ARG A 45 -0.62 15.45 -1.75
C ARG A 45 -1.50 14.22 -1.57
N VAL A 46 -1.65 13.73 -0.35
CA VAL A 46 -2.51 12.59 -0.02
C VAL A 46 -3.97 13.01 -0.20
N THR A 47 -4.36 14.17 0.35
CA THR A 47 -5.71 14.70 0.20
C THR A 47 -6.08 14.91 -1.27
N LEU A 48 -5.24 15.62 -2.03
CA LEU A 48 -5.48 15.87 -3.46
C LEU A 48 -5.57 14.57 -4.27
N LYS A 49 -4.74 13.57 -3.96
CA LYS A 49 -4.79 12.29 -4.66
C LYS A 49 -6.05 11.52 -4.34
N ARG A 50 -6.52 11.55 -3.08
CA ARG A 50 -7.79 10.92 -2.68
C ARG A 50 -8.97 11.57 -3.39
N GLU A 51 -9.05 12.90 -3.39
CA GLU A 51 -10.10 13.66 -4.08
C GLU A 51 -10.12 13.37 -5.60
N PHE A 52 -8.95 13.27 -6.22
CA PHE A 52 -8.84 12.89 -7.63
C PHE A 52 -9.40 11.48 -7.90
N GLN A 53 -9.07 10.50 -7.05
CA GLN A 53 -9.58 9.14 -7.17
C GLN A 53 -11.09 9.07 -6.92
N ASP A 54 -11.60 9.86 -5.96
CA ASP A 54 -13.03 9.98 -5.69
C ASP A 54 -13.79 10.56 -6.88
N ALA A 55 -13.25 11.60 -7.53
CA ALA A 55 -13.85 12.20 -8.73
C ALA A 55 -13.84 11.23 -9.93
N ALA A 56 -12.75 10.48 -10.12
CA ALA A 56 -12.66 9.43 -11.12
C ALA A 56 -13.68 8.32 -10.86
N ALA A 57 -13.85 7.93 -9.58
CA ALA A 57 -14.82 6.93 -9.17
C ALA A 57 -16.26 7.37 -9.40
N GLU A 58 -16.58 8.61 -9.09
CA GLU A 58 -17.91 9.15 -9.33
C GLU A 58 -18.25 9.24 -10.81
N THR A 59 -17.30 9.66 -11.65
CA THR A 59 -17.47 9.73 -13.10
C THR A 59 -17.79 8.35 -13.69
N TYR A 60 -17.10 7.31 -13.22
CA TYR A 60 -17.37 5.93 -13.64
C TYR A 60 -18.73 5.41 -13.13
N ARG A 61 -19.11 5.69 -11.88
CA ARG A 61 -20.44 5.31 -11.36
C ARG A 61 -21.55 5.98 -12.15
N ARG A 62 -21.35 7.24 -12.55
CA ARG A 62 -22.32 7.99 -13.35
C ARG A 62 -22.47 7.40 -14.75
N SER A 63 -21.38 7.07 -15.43
CA SER A 63 -21.43 6.42 -16.75
C SER A 63 -22.08 5.03 -16.70
N GLN A 64 -21.92 4.29 -15.59
CA GLN A 64 -22.61 3.02 -15.34
C GLN A 64 -24.12 3.19 -15.12
N ARG A 65 -24.57 4.26 -14.47
CA ARG A 65 -26.02 4.52 -14.26
C ARG A 65 -26.78 4.81 -15.56
N PHE A 66 -26.11 5.38 -16.57
CA PHE A 66 -26.70 5.61 -17.89
C PHE A 66 -26.70 4.35 -18.78
N LYS A 67 -25.94 3.31 -18.42
CA LYS A 67 -25.97 1.99 -19.07
C LYS A 67 -26.92 1.05 -18.31
N ALA A 68 -28.21 1.34 -18.37
CA ALA A 68 -29.25 0.43 -17.87
C ALA A 68 -29.96 -0.26 -19.04
N SER A 69 -29.46 -1.43 -19.43
CA SER A 69 -30.20 -2.62 -19.90
C SER A 69 -29.28 -3.54 -20.71
N GLY A 70 -28.91 -4.70 -20.13
CA GLY A 70 -28.44 -5.87 -20.88
C GLY A 70 -26.97 -5.97 -21.30
N GLU A 71 -26.17 -4.90 -21.27
CA GLU A 71 -24.73 -5.00 -21.59
C GLU A 71 -23.91 -5.56 -20.41
N GLU A 72 -23.03 -6.54 -20.67
CA GLU A 72 -22.11 -7.10 -19.69
C GLU A 72 -21.27 -6.00 -19.02
N LYS A 73 -21.14 -6.07 -17.68
CA LYS A 73 -20.35 -5.10 -16.91
C LYS A 73 -18.91 -5.09 -17.43
N PRO A 74 -18.35 -3.94 -17.87
CA PRO A 74 -16.95 -3.88 -18.24
C PRO A 74 -16.09 -4.24 -17.02
N MET A 75 -15.01 -4.97 -17.30
CA MET A 75 -14.10 -5.54 -16.31
C MET A 75 -13.68 -4.51 -15.24
N LYS A 76 -13.69 -4.98 -13.99
CA LYS A 76 -13.74 -4.27 -12.70
C LYS A 76 -12.45 -3.52 -12.33
N ASP A 77 -11.62 -3.12 -13.29
CA ASP A 77 -10.19 -3.18 -13.02
C ASP A 77 -9.51 -1.92 -12.49
N ARG A 78 -10.11 -0.74 -12.52
CA ARG A 78 -9.30 0.48 -12.27
C ARG A 78 -9.93 1.60 -11.48
N VAL A 79 -11.17 1.44 -11.04
CA VAL A 79 -11.86 2.51 -10.33
C VAL A 79 -11.88 2.19 -8.84
N THR A 80 -10.88 2.72 -8.14
CA THR A 80 -10.80 2.70 -6.68
C THR A 80 -11.16 4.09 -6.17
N ASP A 81 -11.95 4.16 -5.10
CA ASP A 81 -12.15 5.41 -4.39
C ASP A 81 -10.89 5.80 -3.60
N GLY A 82 -10.87 7.02 -3.06
CA GLY A 82 -9.73 7.57 -2.36
C GLY A 82 -9.34 6.78 -1.12
N ASP A 83 -10.29 6.17 -0.40
CA ASP A 83 -9.97 5.34 0.79
C ASP A 83 -9.35 4.00 0.40
N ALA A 84 -9.90 3.34 -0.61
CA ALA A 84 -9.36 2.10 -1.16
C ALA A 84 -7.92 2.30 -1.68
N TRP A 85 -7.68 3.39 -2.41
CA TRP A 85 -6.33 3.76 -2.85
C TRP A 85 -5.39 4.01 -1.67
N TYR A 86 -5.83 4.74 -0.65
CA TYR A 86 -5.01 5.08 0.52
C TYR A 86 -4.60 3.84 1.33
N ARG A 87 -5.50 2.86 1.48
CA ARG A 87 -5.19 1.55 2.06
C ARG A 87 -4.19 0.77 1.20
N GLN A 88 -4.39 0.76 -0.12
CA GLN A 88 -3.52 0.02 -1.03
C GLN A 88 -2.09 0.58 -1.05
N ASP A 89 -1.93 1.90 -1.00
CA ASP A 89 -0.60 2.53 -0.88
C ASP A 89 0.13 2.09 0.39
N ALA A 90 -0.58 2.07 1.52
CA ALA A 90 -0.05 1.62 2.80
C ALA A 90 0.36 0.13 2.78
N PHE A 91 -0.47 -0.76 2.24
CA PHE A 91 -0.13 -2.19 2.12
C PHE A 91 1.01 -2.44 1.14
N ARG A 92 1.12 -1.66 0.07
CA ARG A 92 2.27 -1.75 -0.85
C ARG A 92 3.57 -1.38 -0.14
N ALA A 93 3.56 -0.30 0.64
CA ALA A 93 4.73 0.11 1.43
C ALA A 93 5.08 -0.94 2.50
N LEU A 94 4.08 -1.56 3.13
CA LEU A 94 4.27 -2.67 4.06
C LEU A 94 4.94 -3.87 3.37
N ASN A 95 4.42 -4.29 2.22
CA ASN A 95 4.95 -5.42 1.49
C ASN A 95 6.38 -5.16 0.98
N GLN A 96 6.71 -3.91 0.64
CA GLN A 96 8.08 -3.49 0.32
C GLN A 96 9.04 -3.52 1.51
N ALA A 97 8.53 -3.44 2.74
CA ALA A 97 9.37 -3.51 3.94
C ALA A 97 9.59 -4.95 4.43
N ILE A 98 8.79 -5.90 3.94
CA ILE A 98 8.86 -7.32 4.32
C ILE A 98 9.63 -8.14 3.28
N GLY A 99 9.45 -7.81 1.99
CA GLY A 99 10.17 -8.44 0.89
C GLY A 99 11.60 -7.93 0.77
#